data_AF-A0A4R6HNX9-F1
#
_entry.id   AF-A0A4R6HNX9-F1
#
_cell.length_a   1.000
_cell.length_b   1.000
_cell.length_c   1.000
_cell.angle_alpha   90.00
_cell.angle_beta   90.00
_cell.angle_gamma   90.00
#
_symmetry.space_group_name_H-M   'P 1'
#
loop_
_entity.id
_entity.type
_entity.pdbx_description
1 polymer ?
#
loop_
_entity_poly.entity_id
_entity_poly.type
_entity_poly.pdbx_seq_one_letter_code
_entity_poly.pdbx_strand_id
1 'polypeptide(L)'
;MGVEPAGVTVQDLGYRWGSCGKGNRVYFHWKTILLPRNIAEYMVVHELVHLHEPHHTPAFWRRFEHAMPDYEQRKSWLARHGIEVEGI
;
A
#
# COMPACT_ATOMS: atom_id res chain seq x y z
N MET A 1 -12.04 6.23 4.67
CA MET A 1 -11.34 5.42 5.68
C MET A 1 -11.17 6.11 7.04
N GLY A 2 -11.37 7.43 7.17
CA GLY A 2 -11.42 8.10 8.47
C GLY A 2 -10.09 8.14 9.24
N VAL A 3 -8.96 8.05 8.53
CA VAL A 3 -7.61 8.15 9.10
C VAL A 3 -6.89 9.36 8.55
N GLU A 4 -6.07 9.96 9.40
CA GLU A 4 -5.14 11.01 9.04
C GLU A 4 -3.72 10.53 9.40
N PRO A 5 -2.86 10.22 8.41
CA PRO A 5 -1.47 9.93 8.70
C PRO A 5 -0.78 11.17 9.27
N ALA A 6 0.13 10.99 10.23
CA ALA A 6 0.94 12.06 10.79
C ALA A 6 1.96 12.63 9.77
N GLY A 7 2.06 12.02 8.60
CA GLY A 7 2.83 12.50 7.48
C GLY A 7 2.89 11.46 6.36
N VAL A 8 3.23 11.95 5.18
CA VAL A 8 3.50 11.13 4.00
C VAL A 8 4.93 11.41 3.56
N THR A 9 5.70 10.38 3.25
CA THR A 9 7.06 10.53 2.76
C THR A 9 7.29 9.64 1.55
N VAL A 10 7.81 10.21 0.47
CA VAL A 10 8.22 9.48 -0.73
C VAL A 10 9.74 9.41 -0.72
N GLN A 11 10.29 8.20 -0.77
CA GLN A 11 11.73 7.96 -0.75
C GLN A 11 12.07 6.65 -1.44
N ASP A 12 13.35 6.30 -1.52
CA ASP A 12 13.74 4.94 -1.86
C ASP A 12 13.48 4.01 -0.66
N LEU A 13 12.82 2.88 -0.90
CA LEU A 13 12.47 1.90 0.13
C LEU A 13 13.10 0.52 -0.14
N GLY A 14 14.02 0.42 -1.11
CA GLY A 14 14.59 -0.84 -1.58
C GLY A 14 13.52 -1.76 -2.15
N TYR A 15 13.36 -2.95 -1.56
CA TYR A 15 12.45 -4.00 -2.03
C TYR A 15 10.99 -3.83 -1.57
N ARG A 16 10.61 -2.66 -1.04
CA ARG A 16 9.25 -2.42 -0.51
C ARG A 16 8.55 -1.32 -1.29
N TRP A 17 7.32 -1.58 -1.69
CA TRP A 17 6.45 -0.57 -2.31
C TRP A 17 5.97 0.51 -1.33
N GLY A 18 5.77 0.14 -0.07
CA GLY A 18 5.32 1.02 0.99
C GLY A 18 5.68 0.50 2.38
N SER A 19 5.49 1.35 3.39
CA SER A 19 5.59 0.97 4.80
C SER A 19 4.81 1.95 5.68
N CYS A 20 4.19 1.45 6.74
CA CYS A 20 3.68 2.26 7.84
C CYS A 20 4.67 2.20 9.01
N GLY A 21 5.26 3.34 9.37
CA GLY A 21 6.26 3.45 10.43
C GLY A 21 5.66 3.84 11.78
N LYS A 22 6.53 3.99 12.78
CA LYS A 22 6.16 4.50 14.11
C LYS A 22 5.56 5.92 13.98
N GLY A 23 4.56 6.21 14.81
CA GLY A 23 3.93 7.53 14.86
C GLY A 23 2.98 7.81 13.69
N ASN A 24 2.35 6.79 13.11
CA ASN A 24 1.32 6.92 12.06
C ASN A 24 1.79 7.64 10.79
N ARG A 25 3.09 7.54 10.46
CA ARG A 25 3.66 8.05 9.22
C ARG A 25 3.71 6.96 8.18
N VAL A 26 3.24 7.27 6.97
CA VAL A 26 3.25 6.35 5.83
C VAL A 26 4.35 6.73 4.85
N TYR A 27 4.99 5.71 4.30
CA TYR A 27 6.11 5.82 3.39
C TYR A 27 5.76 5.10 2.09
N PHE A 28 6.10 5.71 0.97
CA PHE A 28 5.96 5.11 -0.36
C PHE A 28 7.28 5.12 -1.09
N HIS A 29 7.54 4.05 -1.84
CA HIS A 29 8.69 4.04 -2.73
C HIS A 29 8.45 5.02 -3.88
N TRP A 30 9.45 5.80 -4.28
CA TRP A 30 9.30 6.74 -5.40
C TRP A 30 8.84 6.06 -6.71
N LYS A 31 9.30 4.84 -6.99
CA LYS A 31 8.88 4.00 -8.12
C LYS A 31 7.39 3.67 -8.14
N THR A 32 6.62 3.93 -7.07
CA THR A 32 5.15 3.78 -7.10
C THR A 32 4.50 4.65 -8.18
N ILE A 33 5.15 5.74 -8.63
CA ILE A 33 4.70 6.57 -9.76
C ILE A 33 4.71 5.83 -11.10
N LEU A 34 5.49 4.75 -11.21
CA LEU A 34 5.59 3.92 -12.42
C LEU A 34 4.49 2.84 -12.48
N LEU A 35 3.80 2.59 -11.36
CA LEU A 35 2.70 1.64 -11.32
C LEU A 35 1.49 2.18 -12.09
N PRO A 36 0.67 1.32 -12.72
CA PRO A 36 -0.65 1.72 -13.17
C PRO A 36 -1.43 2.38 -12.04
N ARG A 37 -2.21 3.43 -12.36
CA ARG A 37 -2.90 4.27 -11.38
C ARG A 37 -3.69 3.45 -10.34
N ASN A 38 -4.43 2.44 -10.78
CA ASN A 38 -5.23 1.57 -9.90
C ASN A 38 -4.37 0.74 -8.95
N ILE A 39 -3.14 0.40 -9.32
CA ILE A 39 -2.19 -0.35 -8.49
C ILE A 39 -1.48 0.58 -7.51
N ALA A 40 -1.15 1.80 -7.92
CA ALA A 40 -0.68 2.84 -7.00
C ALA A 40 -1.75 3.14 -5.91
N GLU A 41 -3.03 3.22 -6.28
CA GLU A 41 -4.14 3.35 -5.32
C GLU A 41 -4.21 2.16 -4.35
N TYR A 42 -3.97 0.93 -4.83
CA TYR A 42 -3.91 -0.26 -3.96
C TYR A 42 -2.82 -0.10 -2.90
N MET A 43 -1.64 0.38 -3.28
CA MET A 43 -0.55 0.66 -2.34
C MET A 43 -0.93 1.73 -1.32
N VAL A 44 -1.57 2.82 -1.75
CA VAL A 44 -2.03 3.88 -0.84
C VAL A 44 -3.03 3.33 0.18
N VAL A 45 -4.04 2.57 -0.27
CA VAL A 45 -5.01 1.98 0.63
C VAL A 45 -4.35 0.98 1.59
N HIS A 46 -3.38 0.20 1.12
CA HIS A 46 -2.61 -0.73 1.96
C HIS A 46 -1.97 -0.03 3.16
N GLU A 47 -1.21 1.04 2.93
CA GLU A 47 -0.52 1.74 4.01
C GLU A 47 -1.49 2.47 4.94
N LEU A 48 -2.62 2.96 4.43
CA LEU A 48 -3.64 3.61 5.27
C LEU A 48 -4.45 2.62 6.10
N VAL A 49 -4.63 1.37 5.66
CA VAL A 49 -5.24 0.32 6.49
C VAL A 49 -4.32 -0.03 7.66
N HIS A 50 -2.98 0.02 7.47
CA HIS A 50 -2.02 -0.18 8.55
C HIS A 50 -2.15 0.81 9.72
N LEU A 51 -2.74 2.00 9.50
CA LEU A 51 -3.04 2.95 10.57
C LEU A 51 -4.15 2.46 11.53
N HIS A 52 -4.96 1.49 11.11
CA HIS A 52 -5.94 0.81 11.96
C HIS A 52 -5.47 -0.58 12.39
N GLU A 53 -4.89 -1.33 11.45
CA GLU A 53 -4.57 -2.75 11.58
C GLU A 53 -3.09 -2.97 11.22
N PRO A 54 -2.17 -2.97 12.21
CA PRO A 54 -0.72 -3.01 11.94
C PRO A 54 -0.22 -4.28 11.24
N HIS A 55 -1.02 -5.33 11.22
CA HIS A 55 -0.68 -6.65 10.69
C HIS A 55 -1.75 -7.13 9.72
N HIS A 56 -1.38 -7.92 8.71
CA HIS A 56 -2.28 -8.47 7.68
C HIS A 56 -3.20 -9.60 8.19
N THR A 57 -3.88 -9.36 9.31
CA THR A 57 -4.86 -10.27 9.92
C THR A 57 -6.19 -10.28 9.14
N PRO A 58 -7.14 -11.18 9.46
CA PRO A 58 -8.48 -11.10 8.88
C PRO A 58 -9.19 -9.75 9.12
N ALA A 59 -8.87 -9.01 10.19
CA ALA A 59 -9.42 -7.68 10.42
C ALA A 59 -8.89 -6.65 9.42
N PHE A 60 -7.59 -6.72 9.10
CA PHE A 60 -6.97 -5.93 8.03
C PHE A 60 -7.68 -6.13 6.71
N TRP A 61 -7.83 -7.39 6.27
CA TRP A 61 -8.42 -7.69 4.96
C TRP A 61 -9.89 -7.32 4.88
N ARG A 62 -10.68 -7.53 5.94
CA ARG A 62 -12.06 -7.04 6.00
C ARG A 62 -12.13 -5.52 5.85
N ARG A 63 -11.24 -4.77 6.51
CA ARG A 63 -11.21 -3.31 6.38
C ARG A 63 -10.75 -2.87 4.98
N PHE A 64 -9.78 -3.57 4.41
CA PHE A 64 -9.29 -3.33 3.05
C PHE A 64 -10.42 -3.55 2.03
N GLU A 65 -11.13 -4.67 2.10
CA GLU A 65 -12.24 -5.00 1.21
C GLU A 65 -13.36 -3.96 1.24
N HIS A 66 -13.73 -3.46 2.42
CA HIS A 66 -14.70 -2.37 2.53
C HIS A 66 -14.23 -1.07 1.83
N ALA A 67 -12.93 -0.79 1.82
CA ALA A 67 -12.37 0.39 1.18
C ALA A 67 -12.12 0.20 -0.32
N MET A 68 -11.82 -1.03 -0.75
CA MET A 68 -11.45 -1.40 -2.11
C MET A 68 -11.92 -2.83 -2.41
N PRO A 69 -13.19 -3.02 -2.86
CA PRO A 69 -13.75 -4.36 -3.07
C PRO A 69 -13.05 -5.20 -4.14
N ASP A 70 -12.33 -4.56 -5.07
CA ASP A 70 -11.57 -5.21 -6.14
C ASP A 70 -10.10 -5.49 -5.76
N TYR A 71 -9.75 -5.41 -4.47
CA TYR A 71 -8.35 -5.48 -4.03
C TYR A 71 -7.64 -6.79 -4.43
N GLU A 72 -8.35 -7.93 -4.46
CA GLU A 72 -7.74 -9.21 -4.83
C GLU A 72 -7.22 -9.21 -6.27
N GLN A 73 -7.92 -8.52 -7.19
CA GLN A 73 -7.49 -8.39 -8.58
C GLN A 73 -6.21 -7.53 -8.67
N ARG A 74 -6.19 -6.42 -7.93
CA ARG A 74 -5.03 -5.50 -7.89
C ARG A 74 -3.82 -6.14 -7.20
N LYS A 75 -4.03 -6.86 -6.10
CA LYS A 75 -3.01 -7.66 -5.41
C LYS A 75 -2.42 -8.72 -6.33
N SER A 76 -3.28 -9.44 -7.06
CA SER A 76 -2.85 -10.46 -8.03
C SER A 76 -2.05 -9.87 -9.18
N TRP A 77 -2.45 -8.68 -9.66
CA TRP A 77 -1.68 -7.96 -10.67
C TRP A 77 -0.31 -7.55 -10.12
N LEU A 78 -0.26 -6.95 -8.93
CA LEU A 78 0.99 -6.48 -8.33
C LEU A 78 1.95 -7.63 -8.04
N ALA A 79 1.45 -8.79 -7.61
CA ALA A 79 2.27 -9.99 -7.42
C ALA A 79 2.88 -10.53 -8.72
N ARG A 80 2.20 -10.34 -9.86
CA ARG A 80 2.67 -10.81 -11.17
C ARG A 80 3.61 -9.83 -11.86
N HIS A 81 3.32 -8.53 -11.75
CA HIS A 81 3.95 -7.47 -12.54
C HIS A 81 4.81 -6.52 -11.72
N GLY A 82 4.76 -6.56 -10.39
CA GLY A 82 5.50 -5.64 -9.52
C GLY A 82 7.02 -5.69 -9.77
N ILE A 83 7.57 -6.91 -9.91
CA ILE A 83 9.00 -7.11 -10.15
C ILE A 83 9.50 -6.52 -11.48
N GLU A 84 8.60 -6.39 -12.45
CA GLU A 84 8.91 -5.80 -13.77
C GLU A 84 9.14 -4.28 -13.64
N VAL A 85 8.66 -3.67 -12.55
CA VAL A 85 8.86 -2.26 -12.25
C VAL A 85 10.22 -2.06 -11.59
N GLU A 86 11.27 -2.13 -12.39
CA GLU A 86 12.65 -1.80 -12.00
C GLU A 86 13.15 -2.61 -10.79
N GLY A 87 12.70 -3.86 -10.64
CA GLY A 87 13.23 -4.82 -9.68
C GLY A 87 12.79 -4.65 -8.22
N ILE A 88 11.61 -4.07 -7.96
CA ILE A 88 10.96 -4.12 -6.62
C ILE A 88 10.16 -5.39 -6.44
#